data_AF-R4FEK7-F1
#
_entry.id   AF-R4FEK7-F1
#
_cell.length_a   1.000
_cell.length_b   1.000
_cell.length_c   1.000
_cell.angle_alpha   90.00
_cell.angle_beta   90.00
_cell.angle_gamma   90.00
#
_symmetry.space_group_name_H-M   'P 1'
#
loop_
_entity.id
_entity.type
_entity.pdbx_description
1 polymer ?
#
loop_
_entity_poly.entity_id
_entity_poly.type
_entity_poly.pdbx_seq_one_letter_code
_entity_poly.pdbx_strand_id
1 'polypeptide(L)' 'MRKDVYEYIVAKPKLHQFLREQPIWYRRLARRPMDIKEMEKQMRHYYKQTLPHKVEQVVQTIEMANMMMAMMKLMKDTHN' A
#
# COMPACT_ATOMS: atom_id res chain seq x y z
N MET A 1 10.66 -23.79 -1.34
CA MET A 1 9.43 -23.29 -1.99
C MET A 1 9.40 -23.83 -3.40
N ARG A 2 8.23 -24.23 -3.89
CA ARG A 2 8.06 -24.80 -5.23
C ARG A 2 8.23 -23.69 -6.29
N LYS A 3 8.81 -24.02 -7.45
CA LYS A 3 9.23 -23.02 -8.46
C LYS A 3 8.04 -22.24 -9.04
N ASP A 4 6.97 -22.94 -9.39
CA ASP A 4 5.72 -22.36 -9.90
C ASP A 4 5.05 -21.39 -8.91
N VAL A 5 5.08 -21.70 -7.62
CA VAL A 5 4.59 -20.79 -6.57
C VAL A 5 5.43 -19.53 -6.52
N TYR A 6 6.75 -19.65 -6.61
CA TYR A 6 7.63 -18.50 -6.62
C TYR A 6 7.43 -17.62 -7.86
N GLU A 7 7.34 -18.24 -9.04
CA GLU A 7 7.07 -17.52 -10.30
C GLU A 7 5.74 -16.76 -10.25
N TYR A 8 4.69 -17.37 -9.71
CA TYR A 8 3.41 -16.71 -9.50
C TYR A 8 3.51 -15.49 -8.58
N ILE A 9 4.34 -15.56 -7.54
CA ILE A 9 4.56 -14.48 -6.58
C ILE A 9 5.36 -13.34 -7.22
N VAL A 10 6.45 -13.66 -7.92
CA VAL A 10 7.29 -12.67 -8.62
C VAL A 10 6.51 -11.96 -9.72
N ALA A 11 5.60 -12.65 -10.40
CA ALA A 11 4.69 -12.06 -11.39
C ALA A 11 3.73 -11.01 -10.78
N LYS A 12 3.57 -10.95 -9.46
CA LYS A 12 2.70 -9.99 -8.75
C LYS A 12 3.53 -9.12 -7.81
N PRO A 13 3.85 -7.86 -8.17
CA PRO A 13 4.75 -7.01 -7.40
C PRO A 13 4.38 -6.85 -5.92
N LYS A 14 3.08 -6.72 -5.61
CA LYS A 14 2.60 -6.60 -4.22
C LYS A 14 2.78 -7.88 -3.41
N LEU A 15 2.58 -9.07 -4.01
CA LEU A 15 2.85 -10.33 -3.32
C LEU A 15 4.34 -10.54 -3.12
N HIS A 16 5.15 -10.19 -4.12
CA HIS A 16 6.60 -10.26 -4.01
C HIS A 16 7.14 -9.34 -2.93
N GLN A 17 6.61 -8.11 -2.83
CA GLN A 17 6.94 -7.18 -1.76
C GLN A 17 6.53 -7.73 -0.39
N PHE A 18 5.28 -8.20 -0.25
CA PHE A 18 4.79 -8.79 0.99
C PHE A 18 5.60 -10.01 1.44
N LEU A 19 6.02 -10.86 0.50
CA LEU A 19 6.88 -12.00 0.78
C LEU A 19 8.25 -11.57 1.35
N ARG A 20 8.81 -10.43 0.90
CA ARG A 20 10.04 -9.85 1.45
C ARG A 20 9.83 -9.23 2.84
N GLU A 21 8.69 -8.57 3.04
CA GLU A 21 8.32 -7.96 4.33
C GLU A 21 7.99 -9.01 5.40
N GLN A 22 7.44 -10.16 5.00
CA GLN A 22 6.98 -11.22 5.89
C GLN A 22 7.68 -12.55 5.59
N PRO A 23 8.96 -12.72 5.98
CA PRO A 23 9.78 -13.86 5.59
C PRO A 23 9.30 -15.21 6.15
N ILE A 24 8.36 -15.20 7.12
CA ILE A 24 7.65 -16.41 7.57
C ILE A 24 6.99 -17.16 6.41
N TRP A 25 6.54 -16.43 5.38
CA TRP A 25 5.89 -17.01 4.21
C TRP A 25 6.83 -17.82 3.33
N TYR A 26 8.14 -17.52 3.29
CA TYR A 26 9.11 -18.39 2.59
C TYR A 26 9.10 -19.79 3.18
N ARG A 27 9.14 -19.89 4.52
CA ARG A 27 9.13 -21.20 5.22
C ARG A 27 7.78 -21.89 5.10
N ARG A 28 6.68 -21.13 5.20
CA ARG A 28 5.32 -21.68 5.11
C ARG A 28 5.02 -22.24 3.72
N LEU A 29 5.27 -21.47 2.67
CA LEU A 29 5.07 -21.90 1.29
C LEU A 29 6.08 -22.96 0.84
N ALA A 30 7.24 -23.04 1.49
CA ALA A 30 8.16 -24.16 1.28
C ALA A 30 7.59 -25.50 1.74
N ARG A 31 6.81 -25.52 2.83
CA ARG A 31 6.19 -26.74 3.36
C ARG A 31 4.80 -27.00 2.77
N ARG A 32 4.02 -25.95 2.53
CA ARG A 32 2.64 -26.00 2.05
C ARG A 32 2.44 -24.97 0.93
N PRO A 33 2.74 -25.34 -0.32
CA PRO A 33 2.59 -24.44 -1.47
C PRO A 33 1.14 -23.97 -1.69
N MET A 34 0.13 -24.74 -1.23
CA MET A 34 -1.30 -24.39 -1.36
C MET A 34 -1.73 -23.20 -0.49
N ASP A 35 -0.93 -22.83 0.52
CA ASP A 35 -1.20 -21.71 1.41
C ASP A 35 -1.04 -20.33 0.73
N ILE A 36 -0.73 -20.30 -0.57
CA ILE A 36 -0.58 -19.06 -1.35
C ILE A 36 -1.86 -18.20 -1.30
N LYS A 37 -3.04 -18.81 -1.29
CA LYS A 37 -4.33 -18.09 -1.17
C LYS A 37 -4.47 -17.40 0.20
N GLU A 38 -3.97 -18.05 1.26
CA GLU A 38 -3.93 -17.46 2.60
C GLU A 38 -2.92 -16.30 2.67
N MET A 39 -1.77 -16.45 2.00
CA MET A 39 -0.80 -15.35 1.89
C MET A 39 -1.42 -14.14 1.20
N GLU A 40 -2.16 -14.34 0.11
CA GLU A 40 -2.86 -13.24 -0.58
C GLU A 40 -3.90 -12.56 0.31
N LYS A 41 -4.66 -13.34 1.09
CA LYS A 41 -5.64 -12.80 2.05
C LYS A 41 -4.96 -11.96 3.11
N GLN A 42 -3.87 -12.47 3.71
CA GLN A 42 -3.11 -11.73 4.69
C GLN A 42 -2.46 -10.48 4.10
N MET A 43 -1.89 -10.56 2.89
CA MET A 43 -1.37 -9.40 2.17
C MET A 43 -2.44 -8.32 2.01
N ARG A 44 -3.66 -8.68 1.59
CA ARG A 44 -4.76 -7.72 1.45
C ARG A 44 -5.13 -7.07 2.78
N HIS A 45 -5.11 -7.81 3.89
CA HIS A 45 -5.37 -7.25 5.22
C HIS A 45 -4.22 -6.35 5.70
N TYR A 46 -2.98 -6.81 5.55
CA TYR A 46 -1.77 -6.07 5.91
C TYR A 46 -1.68 -4.74 5.17
N TYR A 47 -1.83 -4.73 3.84
CA TYR A 47 -1.81 -3.48 3.08
C TYR A 47 -3.03 -2.60 3.34
N LYS A 48 -4.22 -3.16 3.63
CA LYS A 48 -5.34 -2.34 4.10
C LYS A 48 -5.04 -1.61 5.41
N GLN A 49 -4.28 -2.23 6.31
CA GLN A 49 -3.83 -1.62 7.57
C GLN A 49 -2.64 -0.68 7.40
N THR A 50 -1.78 -0.89 6.39
CA THR A 50 -0.57 -0.10 6.12
C THR A 50 -0.72 0.91 4.98
N LEU A 51 -1.96 1.15 4.50
CA LEU A 51 -2.29 2.29 3.65
C LEU A 51 -2.29 3.69 4.30
N PRO A 52 -2.24 3.93 5.63
CA PRO A 52 -2.46 5.27 6.18
C PRO A 52 -1.45 6.28 5.63
N HIS A 53 -0.19 5.90 5.44
CA HIS A 53 0.83 6.85 5.02
C HIS A 53 0.62 7.44 3.60
N LYS A 54 0.00 6.69 2.68
CA LYS A 54 -0.26 7.19 1.33
C LYS A 54 -1.54 8.02 1.27
N VAL A 55 -2.57 7.68 2.05
CA VAL A 55 -3.75 8.56 2.19
C VAL A 55 -3.43 9.81 2.99
N GLU A 56 -2.62 9.74 4.05
CA GLU A 56 -2.18 10.89 4.84
C GLU A 56 -1.44 11.94 4.00
N GLN A 57 -0.49 11.53 3.15
CA GLN A 57 0.20 12.46 2.24
C GLN A 57 -0.74 13.14 1.24
N VAL A 58 -1.73 12.39 0.74
CA VAL A 58 -2.75 12.93 -0.16
C VAL A 58 -3.66 13.92 0.57
N VAL A 59 -4.10 13.58 1.79
CA VAL A 59 -4.93 14.45 2.64
C VAL A 59 -4.20 15.75 2.96
N GLN A 60 -2.93 15.69 3.38
CA GLN A 60 -2.11 16.88 3.67
C GLN A 60 -1.97 17.80 2.44
N THR A 61 -1.79 17.22 1.25
CA THR A 61 -1.65 18.00 0.01
C THR A 61 -2.95 18.73 -0.34
N ILE A 62 -4.11 18.09 -0.15
CA ILE A 62 -5.43 18.68 -0.38
C ILE A 62 -5.73 19.78 0.65
N GLU A 63 -5.39 19.57 1.91
CA GLU A 63 -5.54 20.58 2.97
C GLU A 63 -4.72 21.83 2.68
N MET A 64 -3.46 21.66 2.26
CA MET A 64 -2.61 22.78 1.83
C MET A 64 -3.19 23.52 0.61
N ALA A 65 -3.71 22.79 -0.39
CA ALA A 65 -4.36 23.40 -1.55
C ALA A 65 -5.61 24.22 -1.17
N ASN A 66 -6.43 23.72 -0.25
CA ASN A 66 -7.60 24.44 0.27
C ASN A 66 -7.20 25.71 1.02
N MET A 67 -6.17 25.65 1.86
CA MET A 67 -5.63 26.84 2.53
C MET A 67 -5.12 27.87 1.52
N MET A 68 -4.38 27.46 0.49
CA MET A 68 -3.90 28.36 -0.56
C MET A 68 -5.06 29.02 -1.32
N MET A 69 -6.12 28.28 -1.66
CA MET A 69 -7.31 28.83 -2.31
C MET A 69 -8.05 29.84 -1.42
N ALA A 70 -8.17 29.55 -0.12
CA ALA A 70 -8.77 30.46 0.84
C ALA A 70 -7.97 31.77 0.97
N MET A 71 -6.64 31.69 1.03
CA MET A 71 -5.76 32.86 1.04
C MET A 71 -5.90 33.71 -0.22
N MET A 72 -5.94 33.09 -1.41
CA MET A 72 -6.16 33.81 -2.67
C MET A 72 -7.49 34.56 -2.70
N LYS A 73 -8.54 33.99 -2.10
CA LYS A 73 -9.84 34.66 -2.00
C LYS A 73 -9.76 35.88 -1.06
N LEU A 74 -9.17 35.71 0.12
CA LEU A 74 -8.96 36.80 1.08
C LEU A 74 -8.12 37.95 0.51
N MET A 75 -7.11 37.64 -0.30
CA MET A 75 -6.27 38.66 -0.97
C MET A 75 -7.03 39.43 -2.05
N LYS A 76 -7.95 38.78 -2.77
CA LYS A 76 -8.83 39.44 -3.75
C LYS A 76 -9.87 40.33 -3.05
N ASP A 77 -10.41 39.87 -1.94
CA ASP A 77 -11.41 40.61 -1.16
C ASP A 77 -10.82 41.84 -0.44
N THR A 78 -9.50 41.90 -0.21
CA THR A 78 -8.80 43.04 0.42
C THR A 78 -8.29 44.09 -0.58
N HIS A 79 -8.41 43.86 -1.88
CA HIS A 79 -7.97 44.79 -2.95
C HIS A 79 -9.13 45.47 -3.71
N ASN A 80 -10.36 45.43 -3.18
CA ASN A 80 -11.54 46.15 -3.69
C ASN A 80 -12.16 47.01 -2.58
#